data_AF-A0A963N9S2-F1
#
_entry.id   AF-A0A963N9S2-F1
#
_cell.length_a   1.000
_cell.length_b   1.000
_cell.length_c   1.000
_cell.angle_alpha   90.00
_cell.angle_beta   90.00
_cell.angle_gamma   90.00
#
_symmetry.space_group_name_H-M   'P 1'
#
loop_
_entity.id
_entity.type
_entity.pdbx_description
1 polymer ?
#
loop_
_entity_poly.entity_id
_entity_poly.type
_entity_poly.pdbx_seq_one_letter_code
_entity_poly.pdbx_strand_id
1 'polypeptide(L)'
;MDFIALAQECAPWVAHETMAAIVKTESAFRPLAIGVNGGARLARQPENKAEAVVTAKWLIANGYNIDMGLGQVNSANLAKTGLTVEDAFDPCKNLAAAATILTWNY
;
A
#
# COMPACT_ATOMS: atom_id res chain seq x y z
N MET A 1 -10.59 -8.80 -9.01
CA MET A 1 -10.54 -8.79 -7.53
C MET A 1 -11.88 -8.26 -7.06
N ASP A 2 -12.57 -9.00 -6.20
CA ASP A 2 -13.71 -8.46 -5.48
C ASP A 2 -13.17 -7.67 -4.29
N PHE A 3 -13.20 -6.34 -4.39
CA PHE A 3 -12.63 -5.48 -3.35
C PHE A 3 -13.48 -5.49 -2.07
N ILE A 4 -14.80 -5.65 -2.17
CA ILE A 4 -15.68 -5.63 -0.99
C ILE A 4 -15.38 -6.85 -0.13
N ALA A 5 -15.31 -8.03 -0.75
CA ALA A 5 -14.91 -9.25 -0.05
C ALA A 5 -13.53 -9.11 0.61
N LEU A 6 -12.55 -8.56 -0.12
CA LEU A 6 -11.20 -8.32 0.43
C LEU A 6 -11.24 -7.36 1.62
N ALA A 7 -11.99 -6.26 1.54
CA ALA A 7 -12.10 -5.28 2.62
C ALA A 7 -12.78 -5.86 3.86
N GLN A 8 -13.83 -6.66 3.67
CA GLN A 8 -14.53 -7.35 4.77
C GLN A 8 -13.65 -8.41 5.44
N GLU A 9 -12.81 -9.12 4.68
CA GLU A 9 -11.89 -10.12 5.22
C GLU A 9 -10.69 -9.49 5.93
N CYS A 10 -10.06 -8.50 5.30
CA CYS A 10 -8.74 -8.02 5.69
C CYS A 10 -8.76 -6.73 6.51
N ALA A 11 -9.85 -5.96 6.46
CA ALA A 11 -10.01 -4.70 7.18
C ALA A 11 -11.43 -4.53 7.79
N PRO A 12 -12.00 -5.52 8.49
CA PRO A 12 -13.39 -5.49 8.96
C PRO A 12 -13.72 -4.38 9.96
N TRP A 13 -12.71 -3.72 10.55
CA TRP A 13 -12.89 -2.62 11.50
C TRP A 13 -13.04 -1.24 10.86
N VAL A 14 -12.95 -1.14 9.52
CA VAL A 14 -13.28 0.07 8.76
C VAL A 14 -14.34 -0.29 7.73
N ALA A 15 -15.34 0.59 7.55
CA ALA A 15 -16.39 0.39 6.53
C ALA A 15 -15.77 0.18 5.14
N HIS A 16 -16.28 -0.82 4.40
CA HIS A 16 -15.70 -1.19 3.10
C HIS A 16 -15.84 -0.07 2.07
N GLU A 17 -16.88 0.77 2.15
CA GLU A 17 -17.04 1.96 1.31
C GLU A 17 -15.93 2.98 1.56
N THR A 18 -15.56 3.20 2.83
CA THR A 18 -14.46 4.09 3.20
C THR A 18 -13.14 3.56 2.65
N MET A 19 -12.87 2.26 2.84
CA MET A 19 -11.67 1.63 2.28
C MET A 19 -11.65 1.66 0.76
N ALA A 20 -12.80 1.49 0.10
CA ALA A 20 -12.90 1.56 -1.36
C ALA A 20 -12.61 2.98 -1.88
N ALA A 21 -13.11 4.01 -1.20
CA ALA A 21 -12.85 5.40 -1.55
C ALA A 21 -11.36 5.76 -1.42
N ILE A 22 -10.72 5.29 -0.34
CA ILE A 22 -9.28 5.45 -0.11
C ILE A 22 -8.51 4.74 -1.23
N VAL A 23 -8.68 3.43 -1.40
CA VAL A 23 -7.93 2.63 -2.38
C VAL A 23 -8.12 3.12 -3.82
N LYS A 24 -9.33 3.58 -4.17
CA LYS A 24 -9.59 4.19 -5.47
C LYS A 24 -8.74 5.43 -5.71
N THR A 25 -8.61 6.28 -4.70
CA THR A 25 -7.85 7.54 -4.78
C THR A 25 -6.34 7.26 -4.75
N GLU A 26 -5.92 6.36 -3.86
CA GLU A 26 -4.52 6.08 -3.59
C GLU A 26 -3.84 5.27 -4.70
N SER A 27 -4.47 4.20 -5.18
CA SER A 27 -3.84 3.29 -6.17
C SER A 27 -4.67 3.05 -7.43
N ALA A 28 -5.94 3.46 -7.44
CA ALA A 28 -6.94 3.00 -8.41
C ALA A 28 -7.06 1.47 -8.44
N PHE A 29 -7.03 0.84 -7.26
CA PHE A 29 -7.08 -0.62 -7.08
C PHE A 29 -5.90 -1.38 -7.69
N ARG A 30 -4.72 -0.73 -7.82
CA ARG A 30 -3.50 -1.38 -8.31
C ARG A 30 -2.66 -1.87 -7.13
N PRO A 31 -2.58 -3.19 -6.86
CA PRO A 31 -1.94 -3.72 -5.65
C PRO A 31 -0.41 -3.61 -5.66
N LEU A 32 0.18 -3.29 -6.81
CA LEU A 32 1.62 -3.14 -7.00
C LEU A 32 2.06 -1.68 -7.18
N ALA A 33 1.16 -0.74 -6.93
CA ALA A 33 1.45 0.68 -7.10
C ALA A 33 2.56 1.14 -6.15
N ILE A 34 3.50 1.93 -6.68
CA ILE A 34 4.55 2.61 -5.93
C ILE A 34 4.42 4.10 -6.20
N GLY A 35 4.12 4.85 -5.15
CA GLY A 35 4.21 6.32 -5.10
C GLY A 35 5.56 6.74 -4.54
N VAL A 36 6.19 7.76 -5.13
CA VAL A 36 7.44 8.35 -4.59
C VAL A 36 7.13 9.74 -4.09
N ASN A 37 7.40 9.98 -2.81
CA ASN A 37 7.16 11.29 -2.19
C ASN A 37 8.22 12.31 -2.62
N GLY A 38 7.83 13.59 -2.66
CA GLY A 38 8.72 14.68 -3.10
C GLY A 38 8.72 14.94 -4.61
N GLY A 39 7.71 14.48 -5.34
CA GLY A 39 7.47 14.87 -6.74
C GLY A 39 8.18 14.03 -7.80
N ALA A 40 9.10 13.16 -7.40
CA ALA A 40 9.66 12.13 -8.27
C ALA A 40 8.59 11.12 -8.69
N ARG A 41 8.77 10.50 -9.87
CA ARG A 41 7.86 9.47 -10.39
C ARG A 41 8.66 8.37 -11.04
N LEU A 42 8.17 7.13 -10.90
CA LEU A 42 8.69 6.02 -11.68
C LEU A 42 8.36 6.23 -13.16
N ALA A 43 9.29 5.87 -14.04
CA ALA A 43 9.09 5.89 -15.48
C ALA A 43 7.94 4.94 -15.92
N ARG A 44 7.82 3.80 -15.22
CA ARG A 44 6.68 2.88 -15.30
C ARG A 44 6.41 2.25 -13.94
N GLN A 45 5.18 1.79 -13.73
CA GLN A 45 4.84 1.00 -12.55
C GLN A 45 5.33 -0.46 -12.71
N PRO A 46 5.57 -1.19 -11.60
CA PRO A 46 5.93 -2.60 -11.64
C PRO A 46 4.83 -3.46 -12.26
N GLU A 47 5.21 -4.49 -13.03
CA GLU A 47 4.25 -5.40 -13.68
C GLU A 47 3.92 -6.62 -12.82
N ASN A 48 4.79 -6.96 -11.88
CA ASN A 48 4.64 -8.11 -11.00
C ASN A 48 5.23 -7.85 -9.61
N LYS A 49 4.89 -8.71 -8.65
CA LYS A 49 5.30 -8.55 -7.25
C LYS A 49 6.81 -8.54 -7.07
N ALA A 50 7.56 -9.34 -7.83
CA ALA A 50 9.01 -9.38 -7.73
C ALA A 50 9.64 -8.05 -8.15
N GLU A 51 9.20 -7.48 -9.28
CA GLU A 51 9.61 -6.12 -9.69
C GLU A 51 9.26 -5.08 -8.64
N ALA A 52 8.05 -5.13 -8.06
CA ALA A 52 7.62 -4.16 -7.07
C ALA A 52 8.50 -4.19 -5.82
N VAL A 53 8.81 -5.39 -5.31
CA VAL A 53 9.68 -5.57 -4.14
C VAL A 53 11.09 -5.06 -4.42
N VAL A 54 11.70 -5.45 -5.56
CA VAL A 54 13.06 -5.02 -5.91
C VAL A 54 13.11 -3.49 -6.06
N THR A 55 12.14 -2.91 -6.75
CA THR A 55 12.05 -1.46 -6.97
C THR A 55 11.90 -0.71 -5.65
N ALA A 56 10.96 -1.14 -4.80
CA ALA A 56 10.73 -0.51 -3.50
C ALA A 56 11.94 -0.59 -2.58
N LYS A 57 12.60 -1.76 -2.51
CA LYS A 57 13.84 -1.91 -1.73
C LYS A 57 14.95 -1.01 -2.24
N TRP A 58 15.12 -0.90 -3.55
CA TRP A 58 16.11 -0.01 -4.15
C TRP A 58 15.82 1.46 -3.79
N LEU A 59 14.58 1.91 -3.91
CA LEU A 59 14.17 3.27 -3.55
C LEU A 59 14.45 3.57 -2.07
N ILE A 60 14.02 2.68 -1.16
CA ILE A 60 14.25 2.84 0.27
C ILE A 60 15.74 2.88 0.59
N ALA A 61 16.54 1.97 0.01
CA ALA A 61 17.99 1.93 0.21
C ALA A 61 18.70 3.20 -0.30
N ASN A 62 18.11 3.91 -1.26
CA ASN A 62 18.61 5.18 -1.79
C ASN A 62 17.97 6.41 -1.09
N GLY A 63 17.29 6.22 0.04
CA GLY A 63 16.77 7.30 0.87
C GLY A 63 15.44 7.90 0.40
N TYR A 64 14.78 7.30 -0.60
CA TYR A 64 13.45 7.74 -1.01
C TYR A 64 12.41 7.35 0.03
N ASN A 65 11.46 8.26 0.27
CA ASN A 65 10.23 7.96 0.99
C ASN A 65 9.16 7.58 -0.03
N ILE A 66 8.55 6.40 0.14
CA ILE A 66 7.64 5.83 -0.86
C ILE A 66 6.37 5.29 -0.21
N ASP A 67 5.29 5.29 -0.97
CA ASP A 67 4.03 4.65 -0.64
C ASP A 67 3.85 3.38 -1.48
N MET A 68 3.40 2.30 -0.85
CA MET A 68 3.43 0.97 -1.46
C MET A 68 2.05 0.31 -1.42
N GLY A 69 1.69 -0.32 -2.52
CA GLY A 69 0.59 -1.27 -2.61
C GLY A 69 -0.80 -0.65 -2.61
N LEU A 70 -1.80 -1.49 -2.34
CA LEU A 70 -3.22 -1.21 -2.60
C LEU A 70 -3.74 0.05 -1.88
N GLY A 71 -3.42 0.21 -0.60
CA GLY A 71 -3.75 1.35 0.23
C GLY A 71 -2.60 2.34 0.41
N GLN A 72 -1.55 2.27 -0.44
CA GLN A 72 -0.41 3.19 -0.43
C GLN A 72 0.22 3.37 0.97
N VAL A 73 0.60 2.27 1.61
CA VAL A 73 1.25 2.29 2.92
C VAL A 73 2.67 2.85 2.79
N ASN A 74 2.94 3.93 3.52
CA ASN A 74 4.24 4.60 3.52
C ASN A 74 5.38 3.75 4.09
N SER A 75 6.58 3.85 3.50
CA SER A 75 7.78 3.16 3.95
C SER A 75 8.19 3.49 5.39
N ALA A 76 7.86 4.68 5.88
CA ALA A 76 8.11 5.07 7.27
C ALA A 76 7.20 4.35 8.28
N ASN A 77 6.07 3.76 7.84
CA ASN A 77 5.11 3.08 8.69
C ASN A 77 5.25 1.55 8.71
N LEU A 78 6.19 0.97 7.94
CA LEU A 78 6.40 -0.48 7.87
C LEU A 78 6.63 -1.10 9.26
N ALA A 79 7.57 -0.53 10.04
CA ALA A 79 7.88 -1.05 11.38
C ALA A 79 6.68 -0.98 12.33
N LYS A 80 5.89 0.10 12.26
CA LYS A 80 4.72 0.30 13.14
C LYS A 80 3.54 -0.62 12.77
N THR A 81 3.44 -1.00 11.51
CA THR A 81 2.40 -1.92 11.00
C THR A 81 2.85 -3.38 10.99
N GLY A 82 4.12 -3.65 11.31
CA GLY A 82 4.71 -5.00 11.24
C GLY A 82 4.89 -5.52 9.81
N LEU A 83 4.74 -4.67 8.79
CA LEU A 83 4.90 -5.07 7.39
C LEU A 83 6.37 -5.12 6.99
N THR A 84 6.73 -6.15 6.22
CA THR A 84 7.90 -6.10 5.33
C THR A 84 7.55 -5.38 4.02
N VAL A 85 8.56 -5.07 3.19
CA VAL A 85 8.32 -4.53 1.85
C VAL A 85 7.53 -5.53 0.99
N GLU A 86 7.80 -6.82 1.16
CA GLU A 86 7.08 -7.91 0.49
C GLU A 86 5.61 -7.99 0.88
N ASP A 87 5.31 -7.76 2.16
CA ASP A 87 3.94 -7.72 2.67
C ASP A 87 3.18 -6.50 2.20
N ALA A 88 3.87 -5.36 1.98
CA ALA A 88 3.24 -4.17 1.43
C ALA A 88 2.67 -4.38 0.01
N PHE A 89 3.11 -5.43 -0.71
CA PHE A 89 2.55 -5.83 -2.01
C PHE A 89 1.66 -7.08 -1.92
N ASP A 90 1.27 -7.50 -0.72
CA ASP A 90 0.15 -8.39 -0.50
C ASP A 90 -1.15 -7.57 -0.30
N PRO A 91 -2.19 -7.75 -1.15
CA PRO A 91 -3.39 -6.92 -1.07
C PRO A 91 -4.06 -6.93 0.31
N CYS A 92 -4.11 -8.08 0.98
CA CYS A 92 -4.79 -8.24 2.26
C CYS A 92 -4.00 -7.58 3.39
N LYS A 93 -2.70 -7.91 3.50
CA LYS A 93 -1.83 -7.33 4.53
C LYS A 93 -1.68 -5.81 4.38
N ASN A 94 -1.56 -5.34 3.13
CA ASN A 94 -1.48 -3.92 2.85
C ASN A 94 -2.78 -3.18 3.21
N LEU A 95 -3.94 -3.75 2.86
CA LEU A 95 -5.23 -3.14 3.17
C LEU A 95 -5.49 -3.11 4.67
N ALA A 96 -5.16 -4.18 5.40
CA ALA A 96 -5.19 -4.23 6.85
C ALA A 96 -4.34 -3.10 7.46
N ALA A 97 -3.09 -2.96 7.01
CA ALA A 97 -2.19 -1.91 7.50
C ALA A 97 -2.71 -0.50 7.19
N ALA A 98 -3.23 -0.25 5.98
CA ALA A 98 -3.83 1.04 5.62
C ALA A 98 -5.05 1.37 6.51
N ALA A 99 -5.90 0.37 6.79
CA ALA A 99 -7.04 0.53 7.70
C ALA A 99 -6.58 0.82 9.14
N THR A 100 -5.54 0.15 9.64
CA THR A 100 -4.96 0.44 10.96
C THR A 100 -4.33 1.84 11.03
N ILE A 101 -3.65 2.28 9.98
CA ILE A 101 -3.09 3.65 9.92
C ILE A 101 -4.21 4.68 9.95
N LEU A 102 -5.32 4.44 9.25
CA LEU A 102 -6.48 5.32 9.28
C LEU A 102 -6.97 5.53 10.72
N THR A 103 -7.05 4.48 11.53
CA THR A 103 -7.49 4.58 12.94
C THR A 103 -6.47 5.21 13.88
N TRP A 104 -5.25 5.55 13.45
CA TRP A 104 -4.32 6.29 14.31
C TRP A 104 -4.69 7.77 14.44
N ASN A 105 -5.58 8.27 13.59
CA ASN A 105 -5.96 9.68 13.51
C ASN A 105 -7.39 9.95 14.00
N TYR A 106 -8.08 8.93 14.53
CA TYR A 106 -9.47 8.99 14.99
C TYR A 106 -9.64 8.13 16.24
#